data_AF-A0A6N8SC33-F1
#
_entry.id   AF-A0A6N8SC33-F1
#
_cell.length_a   1.000
_cell.length_b   1.000
_cell.length_c   1.000
_cell.angle_alpha   90.00
_cell.angle_beta   90.00
_cell.angle_gamma   90.00
#
_symmetry.space_group_name_H-M   'P 1'
#
loop_
_entity.id
_entity.type
_entity.pdbx_description
1 polymer ?
#
loop_
_entity_poly.entity_id
_entity_poly.type
_entity_poly.pdbx_seq_one_letter_code
_entity_poly.pdbx_strand_id
1 'polypeptide(L)'
;MISTSFFSRLAGRIAILLAAGTLAACQVDVDQGGGYDPGPQMCTREYNPVCGSRRGDLQTFANACEARSSGFQIVGRGECRIGGRPDPRPDEGRACTREYAPVCGARGRDRQTFANSCEARSSGFDVIGRGECQIRRPDNGDGWDRPRDRDRDRDDDRSNRERERDRNRDGGDRERPRDQRACTMEYNPVCGQRGRDIKTFGNTCSAGAAGYRVIRPGECPAR
;
A
#
# COMPACT_ATOMS: atom_id res chain seq x y z
N MET A 1 -62.46 57.98 -9.39
CA MET A 1 -61.42 57.63 -8.39
C MET A 1 -61.20 56.12 -8.45
N ILE A 2 -60.14 55.69 -9.14
CA ILE A 2 -59.86 54.26 -9.40
C ILE A 2 -59.31 53.66 -8.10
N SER A 3 -60.03 52.69 -7.54
CA SER A 3 -59.77 52.09 -6.24
C SER A 3 -58.42 51.34 -6.24
N THR A 4 -57.52 51.78 -5.37
CA THR A 4 -56.15 51.28 -5.14
C THR A 4 -56.07 49.82 -4.65
N SER A 5 -57.22 49.16 -4.47
CA SER A 5 -57.37 47.82 -3.92
C SER A 5 -57.06 46.68 -4.89
N PHE A 6 -57.14 46.92 -6.21
CA PHE A 6 -56.94 45.88 -7.24
C PHE A 6 -55.46 45.61 -7.55
N PHE A 7 -54.62 46.65 -7.56
CA PHE A 7 -53.19 46.53 -7.87
C PHE A 7 -52.41 45.77 -6.77
N SER A 8 -52.83 45.89 -5.50
CA SER A 8 -52.17 45.22 -4.37
C SER A 8 -52.37 43.70 -4.37
N ARG A 9 -53.55 43.21 -4.80
CA ARG A 9 -53.83 41.76 -4.86
C ARG A 9 -53.18 41.06 -6.06
N LEU A 10 -52.94 41.79 -7.15
CA LEU A 10 -52.23 41.26 -8.33
C LEU A 10 -50.73 41.15 -8.07
N ALA A 11 -50.13 42.16 -7.41
CA ALA A 11 -48.72 42.14 -7.03
C ALA A 11 -48.37 40.99 -6.06
N GLY A 12 -49.26 40.66 -5.12
CA GLY A 12 -49.05 39.55 -4.18
C GLY A 12 -49.06 38.17 -4.83
N ARG A 13 -49.87 37.95 -5.88
CA ARG A 13 -49.93 36.66 -6.60
C ARG A 13 -48.77 36.48 -7.57
N ILE A 14 -48.29 37.57 -8.18
CA ILE A 14 -47.11 37.56 -9.05
C ILE A 14 -45.83 37.33 -8.23
N ALA A 15 -45.74 37.91 -7.02
CA ALA A 15 -44.61 37.68 -6.12
C ALA A 15 -44.47 36.22 -5.67
N ILE A 16 -45.59 35.51 -5.46
CA ILE A 16 -45.59 34.08 -5.10
C ILE A 16 -45.18 33.20 -6.30
N LEU A 17 -45.56 33.57 -7.53
CA LEU A 17 -45.14 32.86 -8.74
C LEU A 17 -43.66 33.10 -9.10
N LEU A 18 -43.11 34.27 -8.76
CA LEU A 18 -41.68 34.57 -8.94
C LEU A 18 -40.79 33.95 -7.85
N ALA A 19 -41.32 33.68 -6.65
CA ALA A 19 -40.58 33.04 -5.56
C ALA A 19 -40.45 31.51 -5.72
N ALA A 20 -41.29 30.87 -6.55
CA ALA A 20 -41.21 29.42 -6.83
C ALA A 20 -40.15 29.06 -7.89
N GLY A 21 -39.62 30.05 -8.63
CA GLY A 21 -38.69 29.84 -9.75
C GLY A 21 -37.20 29.79 -9.38
N THR A 22 -36.83 30.08 -8.12
CA THR A 22 -35.42 30.17 -7.70
C THR A 22 -34.89 28.94 -6.96
N LEU A 23 -35.71 27.90 -6.77
CA LEU A 23 -35.24 26.58 -6.33
C LEU A 23 -34.76 25.71 -7.50
N ALA A 24 -34.31 26.33 -8.60
CA ALA A 24 -33.67 25.66 -9.71
C ALA A 24 -32.25 25.23 -9.33
N ALA A 25 -32.21 24.09 -8.63
CA ALA A 25 -31.28 23.00 -8.85
C ALA A 25 -29.77 23.30 -8.76
N CYS A 26 -29.23 23.16 -7.55
CA CYS A 26 -27.90 22.56 -7.43
C CYS A 26 -28.02 21.08 -7.85
N GLN A 27 -27.97 20.79 -9.15
CA GLN A 27 -27.70 19.43 -9.59
C GLN A 27 -26.25 19.13 -9.18
N VAL A 28 -26.06 18.09 -8.38
CA VAL A 28 -24.74 17.50 -8.21
C VAL A 28 -24.47 16.71 -9.49
N ASP A 29 -23.77 17.31 -10.43
CA ASP A 29 -23.20 16.56 -11.53
C ASP A 29 -22.16 15.62 -10.93
N VAL A 30 -22.56 14.36 -10.70
CA VAL A 30 -21.62 13.28 -10.44
C VAL A 30 -20.85 13.10 -11.73
N ASP A 31 -19.67 13.71 -11.78
CA ASP A 31 -18.70 13.54 -12.86
C ASP A 31 -18.36 12.06 -12.96
N GLN A 32 -19.09 11.34 -13.81
CA GLN A 32 -18.78 9.97 -14.17
C GLN A 32 -17.50 10.05 -14.99
N GLY A 33 -16.38 9.91 -14.26
CA GLY A 33 -15.02 10.02 -14.76
C GLY A 33 -14.89 9.44 -16.16
N GLY A 34 -14.22 10.24 -17.01
CA GLY A 34 -14.04 10.05 -18.43
C GLY A 34 -13.95 8.58 -18.85
N GLY A 35 -14.83 8.20 -19.77
CA GLY A 35 -14.79 6.91 -20.44
C GLY A 35 -13.41 6.73 -21.06
N TYR A 36 -12.64 5.81 -20.49
CA TYR A 36 -11.54 5.19 -21.20
C TYR A 36 -12.19 4.51 -22.41
N ASP A 37 -11.87 5.00 -23.62
CA ASP A 37 -12.21 4.35 -24.89
C ASP A 37 -11.01 3.43 -25.23
N PRO A 38 -11.01 2.17 -24.77
CA PRO A 38 -10.03 1.22 -25.25
C PRO A 38 -10.36 0.98 -26.73
N GLY A 39 -9.58 1.58 -27.62
CA GLY A 39 -9.56 1.20 -29.04
C GLY A 39 -9.49 -0.32 -29.19
N PRO A 40 -9.89 -0.88 -30.34
CA PRO A 40 -10.27 -2.29 -30.50
C PRO A 40 -9.25 -3.25 -29.87
N GLN A 41 -9.58 -3.74 -28.67
CA GLN A 41 -8.76 -4.71 -27.95
C GLN A 41 -9.07 -6.10 -28.48
N MET A 42 -8.07 -6.71 -29.12
CA MET A 42 -8.13 -8.12 -29.50
C MET A 42 -8.00 -8.97 -28.23
N CYS A 43 -9.11 -9.53 -27.76
CA CYS A 43 -9.10 -10.43 -26.61
C CYS A 43 -8.73 -11.86 -27.01
N THR A 44 -7.98 -12.55 -26.15
CA THR A 44 -7.72 -13.98 -26.29
C THR A 44 -9.03 -14.75 -26.09
N ARG A 45 -9.18 -15.91 -26.72
CA ARG A 45 -10.31 -16.83 -26.49
C ARG A 45 -10.13 -17.68 -25.23
N GLU A 46 -9.32 -17.21 -24.29
CA GLU A 46 -9.11 -17.89 -23.02
C GLU A 46 -10.36 -17.73 -22.17
N TYR A 47 -10.88 -18.83 -21.61
CA TYR A 47 -12.05 -18.81 -20.75
C TYR A 47 -11.62 -18.80 -19.29
N ASN A 48 -11.68 -17.62 -18.67
CA ASN A 48 -11.41 -17.35 -17.26
C ASN A 48 -12.49 -16.38 -16.76
N PRO A 49 -13.69 -16.87 -16.43
CA PRO A 49 -14.86 -16.02 -16.30
C PRO A 49 -14.72 -15.00 -15.19
N VAL A 50 -15.32 -13.82 -15.41
CA VAL A 50 -15.35 -12.73 -14.42
C VAL A 50 -16.74 -12.12 -14.33
N CYS A 51 -17.08 -11.64 -13.14
CA CYS A 51 -18.31 -10.90 -12.91
C CYS A 51 -17.98 -9.41 -13.00
N GLY A 52 -18.53 -8.75 -14.02
CA GLY A 52 -18.40 -7.32 -14.26
C GLY A 52 -19.63 -6.56 -13.78
N SER A 53 -19.44 -5.35 -13.27
CA SER A 53 -20.50 -4.40 -12.98
C SER A 53 -20.42 -3.16 -13.87
N ARG A 54 -21.57 -2.68 -14.33
CA ARG A 54 -21.70 -1.40 -15.04
C ARG A 54 -23.04 -0.76 -14.67
N ARG A 55 -22.99 0.44 -14.09
CA ARG A 55 -24.19 1.23 -13.71
C ARG A 55 -25.19 0.46 -12.81
N GLY A 56 -24.69 -0.46 -11.98
CA GLY A 56 -25.52 -1.29 -11.10
C GLY A 56 -25.94 -2.63 -11.71
N ASP A 57 -25.82 -2.80 -13.02
CA ASP A 57 -26.05 -4.09 -13.68
C ASP A 57 -24.81 -4.97 -13.55
N LEU A 58 -25.04 -6.29 -13.49
CA LEU A 58 -24.00 -7.29 -13.36
C LEU A 58 -24.07 -8.30 -14.49
N GLN A 59 -22.92 -8.58 -15.09
CA GLN A 59 -22.82 -9.45 -16.24
C GLN A 59 -21.55 -10.32 -16.17
N THR A 60 -21.70 -11.59 -16.52
CA THR A 60 -20.58 -12.53 -16.67
C THR A 60 -19.91 -12.32 -18.02
N PHE A 61 -18.58 -12.29 -18.03
CA PHE A 61 -17.75 -12.25 -19.23
C PHE A 61 -16.86 -13.48 -19.31
N ALA A 62 -16.54 -13.94 -20.52
CA ALA A 62 -15.70 -15.13 -20.71
C ALA A 62 -14.29 -14.93 -20.15
N ASN A 63 -13.79 -13.69 -20.17
CA ASN A 63 -12.56 -13.30 -19.50
C ASN A 63 -12.50 -11.80 -19.15
N ALA A 64 -11.44 -11.47 -18.42
CA ALA A 64 -11.17 -10.11 -17.94
C ALA A 64 -10.85 -9.11 -19.07
N CYS A 65 -10.41 -9.56 -20.25
CA CYS A 65 -10.22 -8.69 -21.40
C CYS A 65 -11.58 -8.27 -21.97
N GLU A 66 -12.46 -9.23 -22.21
CA GLU A 66 -13.80 -8.96 -22.75
C GLU A 66 -14.59 -8.02 -21.83
N ALA A 67 -14.59 -8.26 -20.52
CA ALA A 67 -15.25 -7.39 -19.54
C ALA A 67 -14.79 -5.93 -19.65
N ARG A 68 -13.48 -5.70 -19.73
CA ARG A 68 -12.91 -4.35 -19.83
C ARG A 68 -13.19 -3.71 -21.19
N SER A 69 -13.11 -4.49 -22.27
CA SER A 69 -13.44 -4.02 -23.62
C SER A 69 -14.90 -3.58 -23.75
N SER A 70 -15.82 -4.23 -23.00
CA SER A 70 -17.24 -3.86 -22.93
C SER A 70 -17.55 -2.73 -21.91
N GLY A 71 -16.53 -2.17 -21.26
CA GLY A 71 -16.68 -1.07 -20.30
C GLY A 71 -17.23 -1.50 -18.93
N PHE A 72 -17.08 -2.76 -18.54
CA PHE A 72 -17.46 -3.26 -17.22
C PHE A 72 -16.27 -3.23 -16.24
N GLN A 73 -16.55 -2.88 -14.99
CA GLN A 73 -15.60 -3.00 -13.89
C GLN A 73 -15.70 -4.39 -13.28
N ILE A 74 -14.59 -5.11 -13.20
CA ILE A 74 -14.58 -6.46 -12.63
C ILE A 74 -14.76 -6.38 -11.11
N VAL A 75 -15.88 -6.92 -10.61
CA VAL A 75 -16.22 -6.96 -9.19
C VAL A 75 -15.95 -8.32 -8.55
N GLY A 76 -15.85 -9.38 -9.34
CA GLY A 76 -15.63 -10.74 -8.87
C GLY A 76 -14.91 -11.63 -9.87
N ARG A 77 -14.20 -12.64 -9.34
CA ARG A 77 -13.71 -13.77 -10.14
C ARG A 77 -14.84 -14.78 -10.31
N GLY A 78 -14.88 -15.46 -11.46
CA GLY A 78 -15.97 -16.38 -11.79
C GLY A 78 -17.20 -15.67 -12.35
N GLU A 79 -18.25 -16.44 -12.61
CA GLU A 79 -19.51 -15.93 -13.14
C GLU A 79 -20.30 -15.14 -12.09
N CYS A 80 -21.14 -14.19 -12.54
CA CYS A 80 -22.10 -13.53 -11.65
C CYS A 80 -23.15 -14.53 -11.17
N ARG A 81 -23.38 -14.60 -9.85
CA ARG A 81 -24.44 -15.43 -9.27
C ARG A 81 -25.75 -14.64 -9.10
N ILE A 82 -26.86 -15.36 -8.87
CA ILE A 82 -28.15 -14.75 -8.51
C ILE A 82 -27.96 -13.91 -7.23
N GLY A 83 -28.28 -12.62 -7.30
CA GLY A 83 -28.00 -11.65 -6.23
C GLY A 83 -26.72 -10.83 -6.43
N GLY A 84 -25.98 -11.09 -7.52
CA GLY A 84 -24.97 -10.18 -8.03
C GLY A 84 -23.65 -10.11 -7.26
N ARG A 85 -23.48 -10.98 -6.27
CA ARG A 85 -22.28 -10.97 -5.44
C ARG A 85 -21.26 -11.98 -5.97
N PRO A 86 -19.96 -11.62 -6.05
CA PRO A 86 -18.89 -12.60 -6.18
C PRO A 86 -19.03 -13.67 -5.09
N ASP A 87 -18.46 -14.85 -5.32
CA ASP A 87 -18.39 -15.94 -4.35
C ASP A 87 -18.26 -15.41 -2.91
N PRO A 88 -19.22 -15.71 -2.01
CA PRO A 88 -19.05 -15.44 -0.60
C PRO A 88 -17.70 -15.99 -0.21
N ARG A 89 -16.83 -15.15 0.35
CA ARG A 89 -15.51 -15.61 0.76
C ARG A 89 -15.72 -16.78 1.74
N PRO A 90 -14.84 -17.81 1.75
CA PRO A 90 -15.06 -19.01 2.56
C PRO A 90 -15.40 -18.76 4.04
N ASP A 91 -15.05 -17.58 4.55
CA ASP A 91 -15.23 -17.07 5.90
C ASP A 91 -16.36 -16.04 6.08
N GLU A 92 -17.13 -15.75 5.04
CA GLU A 92 -18.33 -14.92 5.14
C GLU A 92 -19.40 -15.61 6.01
N GLY A 93 -19.62 -15.10 7.23
CA GLY A 93 -20.56 -15.65 8.20
C GLY A 93 -20.02 -16.76 9.11
N ARG A 94 -18.69 -17.00 9.12
CA ARG A 94 -18.07 -17.95 10.07
C ARG A 94 -17.71 -17.28 11.39
N ALA A 95 -17.83 -18.03 12.49
CA ALA A 95 -17.26 -17.63 13.76
C ALA A 95 -15.72 -17.61 13.65
N CYS A 96 -15.12 -16.43 13.76
CA CYS A 96 -13.68 -16.28 13.72
C CYS A 96 -13.04 -16.71 15.04
N THR A 97 -11.85 -17.29 14.96
CA THR A 97 -11.03 -17.57 16.13
C THR A 97 -10.54 -16.25 16.75
N ARG A 98 -10.28 -16.25 18.06
CA ARG A 98 -9.66 -15.11 18.77
C ARG A 98 -8.14 -15.02 18.56
N GLU A 99 -7.63 -15.65 17.52
CA GLU A 99 -6.21 -15.59 17.18
C GLU A 99 -5.86 -14.18 16.69
N TYR A 100 -4.76 -13.64 17.22
CA TYR A 100 -4.27 -12.33 16.81
C TYR A 100 -3.11 -12.50 15.82
N ALA A 101 -3.41 -12.31 14.54
CA ALA A 101 -2.49 -12.37 13.42
C ALA A 101 -2.86 -11.23 12.44
N PRO A 102 -2.48 -9.97 12.74
CA PRO A 102 -3.08 -8.80 12.12
C PRO A 102 -2.85 -8.76 10.61
N VAL A 103 -3.85 -8.25 9.90
CA VAL A 103 -3.81 -8.10 8.44
C VAL A 103 -4.32 -6.74 8.00
N CYS A 104 -3.84 -6.26 6.86
CA CYS A 104 -4.35 -5.06 6.22
C CYS A 104 -5.39 -5.49 5.18
N GLY A 105 -6.64 -5.12 5.45
CA GLY A 105 -7.77 -5.31 4.56
C GLY A 105 -8.04 -4.06 3.72
N ALA A 106 -8.49 -4.24 2.47
CA ALA A 106 -9.00 -3.16 1.63
C ALA A 106 -10.42 -3.47 1.11
N ARG A 107 -11.24 -2.41 1.03
CA ARG A 107 -12.55 -2.43 0.38
C ARG A 107 -12.67 -1.18 -0.47
N GLY A 108 -12.42 -1.31 -1.77
CA GLY A 108 -12.31 -0.15 -2.66
C GLY A 108 -11.13 0.74 -2.27
N ARG A 109 -11.41 1.98 -1.84
CA ARG A 109 -10.38 2.94 -1.37
C ARG A 109 -10.12 2.83 0.14
N ASP A 110 -11.01 2.18 0.88
CA ASP A 110 -10.90 2.03 2.33
C ASP A 110 -9.84 1.00 2.66
N ARG A 111 -8.98 1.31 3.64
CA ARG A 111 -7.98 0.40 4.19
C ARG A 111 -8.13 0.34 5.69
N GLN A 112 -8.16 -0.87 6.24
CA GLN A 112 -8.35 -1.08 7.67
C GLN A 112 -7.57 -2.30 8.16
N THR A 113 -7.01 -2.18 9.36
CA THR A 113 -6.37 -3.28 10.07
C THR A 113 -7.41 -4.15 10.75
N PHE A 114 -7.27 -5.47 10.63
CA PHE A 114 -8.10 -6.47 11.32
C PHE A 114 -7.25 -7.36 12.20
N ALA A 115 -7.81 -7.91 13.29
CA ALA A 115 -7.08 -8.75 14.23
C ALA A 115 -6.58 -10.05 13.58
N ASN A 116 -7.33 -10.57 12.61
CA ASN A 116 -6.91 -11.69 11.77
C ASN A 116 -7.61 -11.68 10.40
N SER A 117 -7.18 -12.59 9.54
CA SER A 117 -7.72 -12.72 8.18
C SER A 117 -9.19 -13.09 8.12
N CYS A 118 -9.70 -13.85 9.10
CA CYS A 118 -11.11 -14.22 9.16
C CYS A 118 -11.97 -12.99 9.43
N GLU A 119 -11.61 -12.17 10.42
CA GLU A 119 -12.34 -10.94 10.75
C GLU A 119 -12.36 -9.95 9.58
N ALA A 120 -11.25 -9.83 8.84
CA ALA A 120 -11.16 -8.99 7.65
C ALA A 120 -12.18 -9.39 6.59
N ARG A 121 -12.18 -10.68 6.22
CA ARG A 121 -13.07 -11.18 5.16
C ARG A 121 -14.52 -11.25 5.61
N SER A 122 -14.79 -11.63 6.87
CA SER A 122 -16.14 -11.56 7.46
C SER A 122 -16.69 -10.14 7.49
N SER A 123 -15.82 -9.12 7.56
CA SER A 123 -16.20 -7.70 7.48
C SER A 123 -16.28 -7.19 6.02
N GLY A 124 -16.06 -8.06 5.04
CA GLY A 124 -16.12 -7.72 3.61
C GLY A 124 -14.83 -7.12 3.02
N PHE A 125 -13.71 -7.11 3.74
CA PHE A 125 -12.42 -6.59 3.24
C PHE A 125 -11.56 -7.68 2.61
N ASP A 126 -10.91 -7.37 1.48
CA ASP A 126 -9.87 -8.20 0.87
C ASP A 126 -8.55 -8.02 1.61
N VAL A 127 -7.90 -9.11 2.01
CA VAL A 127 -6.56 -9.04 2.61
C VAL A 127 -5.54 -8.66 1.54
N ILE A 128 -4.98 -7.45 1.63
CA ILE A 128 -3.97 -6.91 0.71
C ILE A 128 -2.55 -6.98 1.27
N GLY A 129 -2.39 -7.19 2.58
CA GLY A 129 -1.08 -7.25 3.23
C GLY A 129 -1.12 -7.98 4.57
N ARG A 130 0.04 -8.52 4.97
CA ARG A 130 0.26 -9.07 6.32
C ARG A 130 0.62 -7.93 7.27
N GLY A 131 0.23 -8.06 8.53
CA GLY A 131 0.40 -7.00 9.52
C GLY A 131 -0.63 -5.88 9.35
N GLU A 132 -0.50 -4.84 10.16
CA GLU A 132 -1.43 -3.71 10.15
C GLU A 132 -1.33 -2.90 8.87
N CYS A 133 -2.42 -2.20 8.51
CA CYS A 133 -2.34 -1.22 7.44
C CYS A 133 -1.36 -0.13 7.82
N GLN A 134 -0.41 0.13 6.92
CA GLN A 134 0.50 1.27 7.04
C GLN A 134 -0.30 2.55 6.78
N ILE A 135 -1.00 3.07 7.79
CA ILE A 135 -1.27 4.50 7.83
C ILE A 135 0.09 5.10 8.08
N ARG A 136 0.75 5.58 7.03
CA ARG A 136 1.97 6.35 7.21
C ARG A 136 1.61 7.58 8.02
N ARG A 137 1.80 7.50 9.34
CA ARG A 137 2.13 8.68 10.12
C ARG A 137 3.37 9.28 9.46
N PRO A 138 3.38 10.59 9.15
CA PRO A 138 4.38 11.21 8.30
C PRO A 138 5.76 11.37 8.97
N ASP A 139 6.16 10.45 9.86
CA ASP A 139 7.43 10.53 10.57
C ASP A 139 8.39 9.38 10.24
N ASN A 140 8.24 8.71 9.09
CA ASN A 140 9.27 7.80 8.56
C ASN A 140 9.23 7.67 7.02
N GLY A 141 9.94 8.59 6.37
CA GLY A 141 11.00 8.26 5.41
C GLY A 141 10.69 7.74 4.01
N ASP A 142 9.79 6.76 3.80
CA ASP A 142 9.99 5.87 2.64
C ASP A 142 8.80 5.85 1.66
N GLY A 143 8.36 7.03 1.20
CA GLY A 143 7.31 7.31 0.19
C GLY A 143 7.30 6.46 -1.09
N TRP A 144 6.36 5.51 -1.27
CA TRP A 144 6.12 4.86 -2.59
C TRP A 144 5.26 5.70 -3.55
N ASP A 145 4.90 6.92 -3.18
CA ASP A 145 4.11 7.85 -3.99
C ASP A 145 4.90 9.13 -4.31
N ARG A 146 6.02 9.00 -5.02
CA ARG A 146 6.62 10.15 -5.72
C ARG A 146 6.45 9.96 -7.24
N PRO A 147 5.94 10.97 -7.98
CA PRO A 147 6.06 11.00 -9.42
C PRO A 147 7.53 10.77 -9.81
N ARG A 148 7.77 9.86 -10.74
CA ARG A 148 9.14 9.55 -11.21
C ARG A 148 9.66 10.72 -12.04
N ASP A 149 10.20 11.72 -11.35
CA ASP A 149 10.97 12.80 -11.96
C ASP A 149 12.26 12.19 -12.54
N ARG A 150 12.30 11.98 -13.86
CA ARG A 150 13.44 11.34 -14.59
C ARG A 150 14.79 11.98 -14.30
N ASP A 151 14.82 13.23 -13.86
CA ASP A 151 16.05 13.95 -13.59
C ASP A 151 16.73 13.50 -12.29
N ARG A 152 15.98 12.99 -11.29
CA ARG A 152 16.58 12.39 -10.08
C ARG A 152 17.20 11.01 -10.33
N ASP A 153 16.59 10.22 -11.21
CA ASP A 153 17.08 8.87 -11.52
C ASP A 153 18.50 8.91 -12.11
N ARG A 154 18.87 10.00 -12.80
CA ARG A 154 20.19 10.17 -13.42
C ARG A 154 21.30 10.47 -12.40
N ASP A 155 20.98 11.21 -11.33
CA ASP A 155 21.91 11.49 -10.24
C ASP A 155 22.04 10.29 -9.30
N ASP A 156 20.95 9.55 -9.08
CA ASP A 156 20.98 8.29 -8.33
C ASP A 156 21.81 7.21 -9.04
N ASP A 157 21.67 7.06 -10.37
CA ASP A 157 22.51 6.13 -11.16
C ASP A 157 24.00 6.50 -11.11
N ARG A 158 24.32 7.79 -11.08
CA ARG A 158 25.71 8.28 -10.98
C ARG A 158 26.28 7.99 -9.59
N SER A 159 25.50 8.25 -8.54
CA SER A 159 25.89 7.96 -7.16
C SER A 159 26.00 6.45 -6.88
N ASN A 160 25.13 5.63 -7.47
CA ASN A 160 25.19 4.17 -7.33
C ASN A 160 26.40 3.60 -8.05
N ARG A 161 26.75 4.11 -9.24
CA ARG A 161 27.97 3.68 -9.96
C ARG A 161 29.25 4.05 -9.22
N GLU A 162 29.29 5.19 -8.53
CA GLU A 162 30.41 5.56 -7.66
C GLU A 162 30.48 4.65 -6.42
N ARG A 163 29.34 4.38 -5.75
CA ARG A 163 29.25 3.44 -4.62
C ARG A 163 29.57 1.99 -5.01
N GLU A 164 29.29 1.58 -6.24
CA GLU A 164 29.64 0.24 -6.77
C GLU A 164 31.12 0.14 -7.11
N ARG A 165 31.74 1.22 -7.62
CA ARG A 165 33.20 1.27 -7.81
C ARG A 165 33.94 1.20 -6.48
N ASP A 166 33.44 1.84 -5.43
CA ASP A 166 34.00 1.74 -4.08
C ASP A 166 33.80 0.33 -3.47
N ARG A 167 32.62 -0.27 -3.67
CA ARG A 167 32.33 -1.65 -3.22
C ARG A 167 33.16 -2.73 -3.92
N ASN A 168 33.54 -2.51 -5.18
CA ASN A 168 34.36 -3.45 -5.94
C ASN A 168 35.88 -3.21 -5.80
N ARG A 169 36.30 -2.22 -5.02
CA ARG A 169 37.73 -1.95 -4.77
C ARG A 169 38.27 -2.74 -3.57
N ASP A 170 37.43 -3.04 -2.58
CA ASP A 170 37.77 -3.92 -1.47
C ASP A 170 37.11 -5.28 -1.66
N GLY A 171 37.74 -6.11 -2.48
CA GLY A 171 37.44 -7.53 -2.53
C GLY A 171 37.75 -8.18 -1.19
N GLY A 172 36.72 -8.55 -0.43
CA GLY A 172 36.89 -9.35 0.78
C GLY A 172 35.71 -9.26 1.74
N ASP A 173 34.88 -10.29 1.69
CA ASP A 173 34.10 -10.83 2.81
C ASP A 173 32.79 -10.11 3.14
N ARG A 174 31.68 -10.80 2.82
CA ARG A 174 30.35 -10.57 3.39
C ARG A 174 30.39 -10.88 4.89
N GLU A 175 30.97 -9.97 5.65
CA GLU A 175 30.95 -9.98 7.09
C GLU A 175 29.51 -9.73 7.54
N ARG A 176 28.85 -10.78 8.07
CA ARG A 176 27.64 -10.65 8.90
C ARG A 176 27.80 -9.43 9.83
N PRO A 177 26.74 -8.62 10.05
CA PRO A 177 26.77 -7.52 11.02
C PRO A 177 27.46 -7.99 12.31
N ARG A 178 28.50 -7.26 12.73
CA ARG A 178 29.42 -7.68 13.81
C ARG A 178 28.71 -8.03 15.11
N ASP A 179 27.54 -7.44 15.29
CA ASP A 179 26.65 -7.60 16.45
C ASP A 179 25.92 -8.97 16.50
N GLN A 180 25.94 -9.76 15.42
CA GLN A 180 25.27 -11.07 15.31
C GLN A 180 26.23 -12.25 15.09
N ARG A 181 27.52 -12.07 15.41
CA ARG A 181 28.52 -13.14 15.30
C ARG A 181 28.50 -14.02 16.55
N ALA A 182 28.17 -15.30 16.37
CA ALA A 182 28.33 -16.31 17.41
C ALA A 182 29.80 -16.71 17.52
N CYS A 183 30.39 -16.55 18.70
CA CYS A 183 31.77 -16.94 18.98
C CYS A 183 31.84 -18.19 19.84
N THR A 184 32.87 -19.00 19.64
CA THR A 184 33.19 -20.11 20.54
C THR A 184 33.65 -19.55 21.89
N MET A 185 33.47 -20.35 22.96
CA MET A 185 33.95 -20.04 24.31
C MET A 185 35.43 -20.42 24.52
N GLU A 186 36.16 -20.65 23.43
CA GLU A 186 37.58 -20.95 23.48
C GLU A 186 38.37 -19.73 23.97
N TYR A 187 39.25 -19.94 24.94
CA TYR A 187 40.06 -18.88 25.53
C TYR A 187 41.47 -18.87 24.93
N ASN A 188 41.69 -18.00 23.95
CA ASN A 188 42.95 -17.69 23.30
C ASN A 188 43.12 -16.17 23.27
N PRO A 189 43.59 -15.55 24.37
CA PRO A 189 43.44 -14.12 24.56
C PRO A 189 44.17 -13.31 23.49
N VAL A 190 43.59 -12.18 23.12
CA VAL A 190 44.16 -11.25 22.14
C VAL A 190 44.02 -9.81 22.61
N CYS A 191 44.99 -9.00 22.24
CA CYS A 191 44.95 -7.56 22.47
C CYS A 191 44.33 -6.89 21.25
N GLY A 192 43.17 -6.25 21.45
CA GLY A 192 42.43 -5.54 20.41
C GLY A 192 42.51 -4.02 20.57
N GLN A 193 42.53 -3.30 19.45
CA GLN A 193 42.49 -1.84 19.41
C GLN A 193 41.30 -1.33 18.59
N ARG A 194 40.59 -0.33 19.13
CA ARG A 194 39.53 0.42 18.44
C ARG A 194 39.74 1.90 18.69
N GLY A 195 40.23 2.63 17.68
CA GLY A 195 40.65 4.02 17.87
C GLY A 195 41.78 4.15 18.89
N ARG A 196 41.53 4.86 20.00
CA ARG A 196 42.48 5.02 21.12
C ARG A 196 42.31 3.96 22.22
N ASP A 197 41.25 3.17 22.16
CA ASP A 197 40.94 2.16 23.17
C ASP A 197 41.70 0.86 22.88
N ILE A 198 42.35 0.33 23.90
CA ILE A 198 43.05 -0.96 23.86
C ILE A 198 42.44 -1.86 24.93
N LYS A 199 42.03 -3.07 24.56
CA LYS A 199 41.34 -4.01 25.47
C LYS A 199 41.71 -5.46 25.15
N THR A 200 41.87 -6.26 26.19
CA THR A 200 42.05 -7.72 26.09
C THR A 200 40.71 -8.40 25.84
N PHE A 201 40.67 -9.32 24.88
CA PHE A 201 39.52 -10.16 24.55
C PHE A 201 39.88 -11.62 24.76
N GLY A 202 38.88 -12.45 25.09
CA GLY A 202 39.09 -13.88 25.32
C GLY A 202 39.49 -14.65 24.06
N ASN A 203 39.10 -14.17 22.87
CA ASN A 203 39.55 -14.71 21.58
C ASN A 203 39.39 -13.70 20.43
N THR A 204 40.00 -14.00 19.29
CA THR A 204 39.92 -13.20 18.06
C THR A 204 38.48 -12.93 17.61
N CYS A 205 37.59 -13.92 17.75
CA CYS A 205 36.18 -13.76 17.36
C CYS A 205 35.50 -12.68 18.20
N SER A 206 35.64 -12.73 19.53
CA SER A 206 35.04 -11.76 20.45
C SER A 206 35.61 -10.34 20.27
N ALA A 207 36.90 -10.21 19.94
CA ALA A 207 37.48 -8.92 19.56
C ALA A 207 36.83 -8.35 18.29
N GLY A 208 36.70 -9.18 17.24
CA GLY A 208 36.08 -8.78 15.98
C GLY A 208 34.58 -8.46 16.10
N ALA A 209 33.84 -9.25 16.88
CA ALA A 209 32.43 -9.01 17.18
C ALA A 209 32.21 -7.69 17.93
N ALA A 210 33.12 -7.33 18.84
CA ALA A 210 33.11 -6.03 19.52
C ALA A 210 33.65 -4.86 18.66
N GLY A 211 34.10 -5.13 17.44
CA GLY A 211 34.64 -4.13 16.51
C GLY A 211 36.08 -3.69 16.83
N TYR A 212 36.86 -4.51 17.53
CA TYR A 212 38.28 -4.27 17.80
C TYR A 212 39.13 -5.03 16.78
N ARG A 213 40.18 -4.37 16.28
CA ARG A 213 41.21 -5.00 15.43
C ARG A 213 42.27 -5.61 16.33
N VAL A 214 42.58 -6.89 16.16
CA VAL A 214 43.65 -7.56 16.91
C VAL A 214 45.00 -6.98 16.49
N ILE A 215 45.76 -6.49 17.47
CA ILE A 215 47.11 -5.95 17.28
C ILE A 215 48.20 -6.94 17.71
N ARG A 216 47.94 -7.80 18.69
CA ARG A 216 48.90 -8.83 19.15
C ARG A 216 48.17 -9.99 19.84
N PRO A 217 48.67 -11.24 19.73
CA PRO A 217 48.22 -12.34 20.58
C PRO A 217 48.61 -12.12 22.04
N GLY A 218 47.81 -12.66 22.95
CA GLY A 218 47.93 -12.47 24.39
C GLY A 218 47.27 -11.17 24.89
N GLU A 219 47.36 -10.95 26.21
CA GLU A 219 46.73 -9.80 26.84
C GLU A 219 47.43 -8.48 26.49
N CYS A 220 46.66 -7.39 26.56
CA CYS A 220 47.21 -6.06 26.41
C CYS A 220 48.17 -5.71 27.56
N PRO A 221 49.26 -4.97 27.29
CA PRO A 221 50.16 -4.53 28.34
C PRO A 221 49.41 -3.65 29.34
N ALA A 222 49.63 -3.89 30.63
CA ALA A 222 49.20 -2.96 31.67
C ALA A 222 49.90 -1.62 31.44
N ARG A 223 49.13 -0.53 31.45
CA ARG A 223 49.68 0.83 31.46
C ARG A 223 50.04 1.23 32.87
#